data_AF-A0A420DCR4-F1
#
_entry.id   AF-A0A420DCR4-F1
#
_cell.length_a   1.000
_cell.length_b   1.000
_cell.length_c   1.000
_cell.angle_alpha   90.00
_cell.angle_beta   90.00
_cell.angle_gamma   90.00
#
_symmetry.space_group_name_H-M   'P 1'
#
loop_
_entity.id
_entity.type
_entity.pdbx_description
1 polymer ?
#
loop_
_entity_poly.entity_id
_entity_poly.type
_entity_poly.pdbx_seq_one_letter_code
_entity_poly.pdbx_strand_id
1 'polypeptide(L)'
;MEIGIERDNGKVVGYKIDGEIINGLYITLEFDKVSDNCKNFGIQLETPKDGTIAQKLSKRDNLCIVTLKIDKENQVQYLVGNDMSLIELNSMPENQMPAEFRNMITQAYEMTQKNRLSDFLK
;
A
#
# COMPACT_ATOMS: atom_id res chain seq x y z
N MET A 1 -7.80 -11.19 -7.69
CA MET A 1 -6.54 -11.60 -8.34
C MET A 1 -5.45 -11.63 -7.29
N GLU A 2 -4.25 -12.12 -7.62
CA GLU A 2 -3.14 -12.14 -6.67
C GLU A 2 -1.83 -11.68 -7.32
N ILE A 3 -1.01 -10.97 -6.56
CA ILE A 3 0.37 -10.60 -6.90
C ILE A 3 1.30 -11.38 -5.97
N GLY A 4 2.28 -12.08 -6.52
CA GLY A 4 3.29 -12.75 -5.70
C GLY A 4 4.23 -11.74 -5.05
N ILE A 5 4.27 -11.71 -3.72
CA ILE A 5 5.22 -10.88 -2.94
C ILE A 5 6.13 -11.81 -2.14
N GLU A 6 7.44 -11.59 -2.27
CA GLU A 6 8.44 -12.27 -1.44
C GLU A 6 8.44 -11.70 -0.02
N ARG A 7 8.40 -12.58 0.98
CA ARG A 7 8.54 -12.22 2.39
C ARG A 7 10.01 -12.27 2.82
N ASP A 8 10.32 -11.67 3.97
CA ASP A 8 11.66 -11.67 4.58
C ASP A 8 12.29 -13.07 4.79
N ASN A 9 11.48 -14.13 4.76
CA ASN A 9 11.94 -15.52 4.84
C ASN A 9 12.14 -16.21 3.47
N GLY A 10 12.13 -15.44 2.38
CA GLY A 10 12.26 -15.93 1.00
C GLY A 10 11.02 -16.62 0.43
N LYS A 11 9.92 -16.71 1.20
CA LYS A 11 8.69 -17.34 0.72
C LYS A 11 7.86 -16.32 -0.06
N VAL A 12 7.48 -16.70 -1.29
CA VAL A 12 6.48 -15.95 -2.07
C VAL A 12 5.08 -16.26 -1.54
N VAL A 13 4.31 -15.21 -1.25
CA VAL A 13 2.91 -15.28 -0.82
C VAL A 13 2.06 -14.41 -1.74
N GLY A 14 0.88 -14.91 -2.11
CA GLY A 14 -0.09 -14.14 -2.89
C GLY A 14 -0.67 -12.98 -2.07
N TYR A 15 -0.40 -11.76 -2.52
CA TYR A 15 -1.08 -10.55 -2.08
C TYR A 15 -2.35 -10.39 -2.90
N LYS A 16 -3.50 -10.42 -2.23
CA LYS A 16 -4.82 -10.37 -2.87
C LYS A 16 -5.15 -8.95 -3.29
N ILE A 17 -5.63 -8.78 -4.52
CA ILE A 17 -6.05 -7.49 -5.09
C ILE A 17 -7.42 -7.59 -5.77
N ASP A 18 -8.08 -6.43 -5.86
CA ASP A 18 -9.31 -6.24 -6.61
C ASP A 18 -9.07 -5.59 -7.97
N GLY A 19 -8.06 -4.72 -8.08
CA GLY A 19 -7.71 -4.11 -9.33
C GLY A 19 -6.38 -3.38 -9.32
N GLU A 20 -5.91 -3.06 -10.51
CA GLU A 20 -4.83 -2.13 -10.76
C GLU A 20 -5.45 -0.73 -11.00
N ILE A 21 -4.89 0.30 -10.36
CA ILE A 21 -5.29 1.69 -10.60
C ILE A 21 -4.45 2.26 -11.73
N ILE A 22 -3.12 2.13 -11.61
CA ILE A 22 -2.08 2.46 -12.59
C ILE A 22 -0.93 1.46 -12.41
N ASN A 23 0.03 1.44 -13.34
CA ASN A 23 1.20 0.59 -13.21
C ASN A 23 1.88 0.80 -11.84
N GLY A 24 2.13 -0.30 -11.13
CA GLY A 24 2.75 -0.28 -9.80
C GLY A 24 1.84 0.20 -8.66
N LEU A 25 0.55 0.47 -8.89
CA LEU A 25 -0.42 0.82 -7.84
C LEU A 25 -1.68 -0.04 -7.94
N TYR A 26 -1.91 -0.85 -6.92
CA TYR A 26 -3.05 -1.76 -6.86
C TYR A 26 -3.93 -1.49 -5.66
N ILE A 27 -5.21 -1.81 -5.76
CA ILE A 27 -6.20 -1.60 -4.70
C ILE A 27 -6.84 -2.91 -4.23
N THR A 28 -7.16 -2.96 -2.95
CA THR A 28 -7.95 -4.02 -2.31
C THR A 28 -8.99 -3.38 -1.42
N LEU A 29 -10.26 -3.71 -1.66
CA LEU A 29 -11.45 -3.16 -1.02
C LEU A 29 -12.22 -4.26 -0.27
N GLU A 30 -12.19 -5.50 -0.74
CA GLU A 30 -12.88 -6.60 -0.07
C GLU A 30 -12.27 -6.89 1.30
N PHE A 31 -13.09 -6.82 2.35
CA PHE A 31 -12.68 -6.99 3.74
C PHE A 31 -11.90 -8.29 3.99
N ASP A 32 -12.35 -9.41 3.43
CA ASP A 32 -11.68 -10.71 3.61
C ASP A 32 -10.29 -10.72 2.96
N LYS A 33 -10.14 -10.09 1.79
CA LYS A 33 -8.84 -9.96 1.10
C LYS A 33 -7.88 -9.09 1.89
N VAL A 34 -8.36 -7.94 2.39
CA VAL A 34 -7.56 -7.05 3.25
C VAL A 34 -7.13 -7.76 4.53
N SER A 35 -8.06 -8.48 5.18
CA SER A 35 -7.78 -9.22 6.41
C SER A 35 -6.74 -10.32 6.19
N ASP A 36 -6.85 -11.06 5.09
CA ASP A 36 -5.88 -12.09 4.72
C ASP A 36 -4.49 -11.50 4.39
N ASN A 37 -4.44 -10.39 3.65
CA ASN A 37 -3.19 -9.67 3.42
C ASN A 37 -2.57 -9.21 4.75
N CYS A 38 -3.35 -8.59 5.62
CA CYS A 38 -2.87 -8.16 6.94
C CYS A 38 -2.27 -9.32 7.74
N LYS A 39 -2.95 -10.48 7.75
CA LYS A 39 -2.44 -11.69 8.41
C LYS A 39 -1.16 -12.21 7.76
N ASN A 40 -1.13 -12.31 6.44
CA ASN A 40 0.00 -12.85 5.67
C ASN A 40 1.26 -11.98 5.80
N PHE A 41 1.08 -10.67 5.90
CA PHE A 41 2.17 -9.71 5.96
C PHE A 41 2.39 -9.10 7.36
N GLY A 42 1.72 -9.61 8.41
CA GLY A 42 1.92 -9.17 9.79
C GLY A 42 1.52 -7.70 10.05
N ILE A 43 0.52 -7.20 9.33
CA ILE A 43 0.03 -5.84 9.46
C ILE A 43 -1.06 -5.81 10.53
N GLN A 44 -0.81 -5.06 11.60
CA GLN A 44 -1.78 -4.84 12.68
C GLN A 44 -2.10 -3.36 12.78
N LEU A 45 -3.40 -3.04 12.82
CA LEU A 45 -3.94 -1.71 13.08
C LEU A 45 -4.94 -1.80 14.23
N GLU A 46 -4.90 -0.80 15.11
CA GLU A 46 -5.91 -0.63 16.13
C GLU A 46 -7.25 -0.24 15.51
N THR A 47 -8.33 -0.46 16.24
CA THR A 47 -9.63 0.05 15.80
C THR A 47 -9.60 1.58 15.92
N PRO A 48 -9.93 2.32 14.84
CA PRO A 48 -9.94 3.78 14.91
C PRO A 48 -10.94 4.28 15.95
N LYS A 49 -10.70 5.50 16.46
CA LYS A 49 -11.70 6.23 17.25
C LYS A 49 -12.77 6.80 16.32
N ASP A 50 -13.96 7.07 16.84
CA ASP A 50 -15.04 7.68 16.06
C ASP A 50 -14.58 8.95 15.34
N GLY A 51 -14.81 9.01 14.04
CA GLY A 51 -14.42 10.13 13.18
C GLY A 51 -12.94 10.15 12.76
N THR A 52 -12.17 9.10 13.05
CA THR A 52 -10.77 8.98 12.62
C THR A 52 -10.56 7.78 11.69
N ILE A 53 -9.55 7.85 10.82
CA ILE A 53 -9.08 6.71 10.02
C ILE A 53 -7.75 6.26 10.63
N ALA A 54 -7.63 4.97 10.95
CA ALA A 54 -6.35 4.39 11.34
C ALA A 54 -5.57 4.02 10.08
N GLN A 55 -4.31 4.42 9.99
CA GLN A 55 -3.47 4.17 8.83
C GLN A 55 -2.16 3.46 9.22
N LYS A 56 -1.65 2.62 8.33
CA LYS A 56 -0.34 1.98 8.48
C LYS A 56 0.35 1.83 7.15
N LEU A 57 1.59 2.31 7.07
CA LEU A 57 2.51 2.04 5.97
C LEU A 57 3.40 0.84 6.35
N SER A 58 3.50 -0.13 5.47
CA SER A 58 4.27 -1.36 5.69
C SER A 58 5.22 -1.60 4.52
N LYS A 59 6.45 -1.11 4.66
CA LYS A 59 7.53 -1.28 3.67
C LYS A 59 8.00 -2.73 3.58
N ARG A 60 8.22 -3.22 2.35
CA ARG A 60 8.80 -4.53 2.01
C ARG A 60 9.76 -4.32 0.83
N ASP A 61 11.06 -4.22 1.06
CA ASP A 61 12.07 -3.92 0.04
C ASP A 61 11.67 -2.79 -0.94
N ASN A 62 11.21 -3.18 -2.13
CA ASN A 62 10.80 -2.30 -3.24
C ASN A 62 9.27 -2.10 -3.35
N LEU A 63 8.51 -2.48 -2.31
CA LEU A 63 7.07 -2.37 -2.21
C LEU A 63 6.68 -1.71 -0.87
N CYS A 64 5.49 -1.12 -0.82
CA CYS A 64 4.88 -0.62 0.41
C CYS A 64 3.40 -0.93 0.39
N ILE A 65 2.88 -1.51 1.47
CA ILE A 65 1.46 -1.73 1.67
C ILE A 65 0.92 -0.60 2.54
N VAL A 66 0.00 0.19 2.01
CA VAL A 66 -0.77 1.18 2.75
C VAL A 66 -2.06 0.51 3.19
N THR A 67 -2.34 0.47 4.49
CA THR A 67 -3.60 -0.03 5.02
C THR A 67 -4.34 1.09 5.72
N LEU A 68 -5.61 1.27 5.33
CA LEU A 68 -6.54 2.22 5.91
C LEU A 68 -7.66 1.42 6.57
N LYS A 69 -7.94 1.71 7.83
CA LYS A 69 -9.05 1.15 8.58
C LYS A 69 -9.98 2.30 8.97
N ILE A 70 -11.17 2.31 8.38
CA ILE A 70 -12.19 3.34 8.58
C ILE A 70 -13.05 2.94 9.78
N ASP A 71 -13.45 1.67 9.85
CA ASP A 71 -14.15 1.10 11.00
C ASP A 71 -13.87 -0.42 11.13
N LYS A 72 -14.78 -1.17 11.77
CA LYS A 72 -14.62 -2.62 11.97
C LYS A 72 -14.82 -3.44 10.70
N GLU A 73 -15.58 -2.94 9.74
CA GLU A 73 -16.00 -3.65 8.52
C GLU A 73 -15.42 -3.00 7.26
N ASN A 74 -15.05 -1.72 7.33
CA ASN A 74 -14.54 -0.95 6.21
C ASN A 74 -13.02 -0.75 6.31
N GLN A 75 -12.31 -1.42 5.42
CA GLN A 75 -10.85 -1.34 5.29
C GLN A 75 -10.46 -1.27 3.81
N VAL A 76 -9.38 -0.56 3.52
CA VAL A 76 -8.83 -0.43 2.17
C VAL A 76 -7.32 -0.66 2.24
N GLN A 77 -6.77 -1.33 1.22
CA GLN A 77 -5.33 -1.40 1.03
C GLN A 77 -4.91 -0.93 -0.35
N TYR A 78 -3.74 -0.28 -0.38
CA TYR A 78 -3.00 0.00 -1.58
C TYR A 78 -1.66 -0.74 -1.54
N LEU A 79 -1.34 -1.46 -2.61
CA LEU A 79 0.00 -1.98 -2.84
C LEU A 79 0.72 -1.02 -3.77
N VAL A 80 1.81 -0.43 -3.27
CA VAL A 80 2.61 0.57 -3.97
C VAL A 80 3.96 -0.04 -4.31
N GLY A 81 4.29 -0.10 -5.60
CA GLY A 81 5.56 -0.58 -6.11
C GLY A 81 6.54 0.52 -6.47
N ASN A 82 7.82 0.17 -6.53
CA ASN A 82 8.90 1.09 -6.90
C ASN A 82 8.88 1.53 -8.36
N ASP A 83 8.07 0.88 -9.19
CA ASP A 83 7.81 1.17 -10.60
C ASP A 83 6.53 2.00 -10.82
N MET A 84 5.88 2.46 -9.75
CA MET A 84 4.68 3.29 -9.84
C MET A 84 4.96 4.63 -10.53
N SER A 85 4.09 5.00 -11.46
CA SER A 85 4.16 6.28 -12.18
C SER A 85 3.64 7.43 -11.30
N LEU A 86 4.55 8.20 -10.67
CA LEU A 86 4.19 9.42 -9.94
C LEU A 86 3.49 10.47 -10.84
N ILE A 87 3.84 10.51 -12.12
CA ILE A 87 3.21 11.44 -13.08
C ILE A 87 1.73 11.10 -13.24
N GLU A 88 1.41 9.81 -13.41
CA GLU A 88 0.01 9.36 -13.53
C GLU A 88 -0.75 9.52 -12.21
N LEU A 89 -0.13 9.18 -11.06
CA LEU A 89 -0.77 9.41 -9.76
C LEU A 89 -1.14 10.89 -9.57
N ASN A 90 -0.24 11.81 -9.95
CA ASN A 90 -0.45 13.24 -9.80
C ASN A 90 -1.46 13.82 -10.81
N SER A 91 -1.68 13.16 -11.95
CA SER A 91 -2.68 13.58 -12.94
C SER A 91 -4.08 13.05 -12.64
N MET A 92 -4.24 12.17 -11.64
CA MET A 92 -5.55 11.63 -11.26
C MET A 92 -6.51 12.74 -10.80
N PRO A 93 -7.78 12.69 -11.24
CA PRO A 93 -8.84 13.55 -10.73
C PRO A 93 -9.10 13.36 -9.23
N GLU A 94 -9.47 14.44 -8.54
CA GLU A 94 -9.74 14.45 -7.09
C GLU A 94 -10.86 13.49 -6.67
N ASN A 95 -11.85 13.27 -7.52
CA ASN A 95 -12.95 12.33 -7.27
C ASN A 95 -12.54 10.86 -7.39
N GLN A 96 -11.39 10.56 -7.99
CA GLN A 96 -10.84 9.19 -8.08
C GLN A 96 -9.76 8.97 -7.02
N MET A 97 -8.90 9.96 -6.82
CA MET A 97 -7.81 9.91 -5.84
C MET A 97 -7.75 11.23 -5.07
N PRO A 98 -8.48 11.34 -3.94
CA PRO A 98 -8.42 12.51 -3.07
C PRO A 98 -6.99 12.85 -2.65
N ALA A 99 -6.70 14.12 -2.46
CA ALA A 99 -5.36 14.62 -2.16
C ALA A 99 -4.74 13.96 -0.93
N GLU A 100 -5.53 13.65 0.10
CA GLU A 100 -5.07 12.96 1.30
C GLU A 100 -4.52 11.55 1.00
N PHE A 101 -5.26 10.75 0.22
CA PHE A 101 -4.81 9.42 -0.19
C PHE A 101 -3.64 9.49 -1.15
N ARG A 102 -3.65 10.46 -2.06
CA ARG A 102 -2.53 10.73 -2.97
C ARG A 102 -1.25 11.02 -2.21
N ASN A 103 -1.31 11.89 -1.21
CA ASN A 103 -0.16 12.23 -0.37
C ASN A 103 0.36 11.00 0.38
N MET A 104 -0.52 10.15 0.87
CA MET A 104 -0.13 8.91 1.55
C MET A 104 0.52 7.89 0.61
N ILE A 105 -0.03 7.72 -0.59
CA ILE A 105 0.54 6.84 -1.62
C ILE A 105 1.91 7.38 -2.09
N THR A 106 2.06 8.70 -2.23
CA THR A 106 3.35 9.33 -2.54
C THR A 106 4.39 9.04 -1.45
N GLN A 107 4.02 9.19 -0.17
CA GLN A 107 4.91 8.82 0.95
C GLN A 107 5.27 7.33 0.90
N ALA A 108 4.29 6.45 0.64
CA ALA A 108 4.53 5.02 0.49
C ALA A 108 5.50 4.71 -0.66
N TYR A 109 5.33 5.39 -1.80
CA TYR A 109 6.21 5.27 -2.95
C TYR A 109 7.63 5.70 -2.63
N GLU A 110 7.83 6.83 -1.96
CA GLU A 110 9.16 7.27 -1.52
C GLU A 110 9.85 6.23 -0.64
N MET A 111 9.10 5.52 0.22
CA MET A 111 9.64 4.42 1.03
C MET A 111 10.12 3.23 0.19
N THR A 112 9.53 2.99 -0.98
CA THR A 112 9.93 1.91 -1.91
C THR A 112 11.21 2.23 -2.67
N GLN A 113 11.54 3.51 -2.81
CA GLN A 113 12.77 3.93 -3.44
C GLN A 113 13.93 3.61 -2.49
N LYS A 114 14.95 2.89 -2.97
CA LYS A 114 16.19 2.72 -2.19
C LYS A 114 16.75 4.12 -1.87
N ASN A 115 17.25 4.32 -0.64
CA ASN A 115 18.00 5.53 -0.28
C ASN A 115 19.17 5.69 -1.26
N ARG A 116 19.00 6.51 -2.31
CA ARG A 116 20.06 6.81 -3.29
C ARG A 116 21.27 7.54 -2.65
N LEU A 117 21.20 7.87 -1.36
CA LEU A 117 22.25 8.55 -0.61
C LEU A 117 23.36 7.61 -0.08
N SER A 118 23.13 6.31 0.07
CA SER A 118 24.18 5.39 0.57
C SER A 118 25.11 4.86 -0.51
N ASP A 119 24.76 5.02 -1.79
CA ASP A 119 25.56 4.56 -2.93
C ASP A 119 26.53 5.64 -3.45
N PHE A 120 26.42 6.88 -2.95
CA PHE A 120 27.32 7.99 -3.29
C PHE A 120 28.50 8.15 -2.31
N LEU A 121 28.51 7.41 -1.20
CA LEU A 121 29.53 7.49 -0.14
C LEU A 121 30.35 6.20 0.02
N LYS A 122 30.37 5.33 -0.99
CA LYS A 122 31.27 4.17 -1.05
C LYS A 122 32.30 4.34 -2.15
#